data_AF-A0A327RUX1-F1
#
_entry.id   AF-A0A327RUX1-F1
#
_cell.length_a   1.000
_cell.length_b   1.000
_cell.length_c   1.000
_cell.angle_alpha   90.00
_cell.angle_beta   90.00
_cell.angle_gamma   90.00
#
_symmetry.space_group_name_H-M   'P 1'
#
loop_
_entity.id
_entity.type
_entity.pdbx_description
1 polymer ?
#
loop_
_entity_poly.entity_id
_entity_poly.type
_entity_poly.pdbx_seq_one_letter_code
_entity_poly.pdbx_strand_id
1 'polypeptide(L)'
;MKIATYNINGINGRLPVLLQWLKIASPDVVCLQELKSPDEKFPQQTLLEAGYHSIWHGEKSWNGVAILSRYGEIKETRRGLDGDPEDLHSRYIEAFINGVVIGCLYLPNGNPYPGPKFDYKLKWIKRFSKHAKKLQSFDLPVALIGDYNIIPTDLDTYKPVYTS
;
A
#
# COMPACT_ATOMS: atom_id res chain seq x y z
N MET A 1 -4.61 -8.94 -16.58
CA MET A 1 -4.26 -8.79 -15.16
C MET A 1 -5.05 -7.62 -14.59
N LYS A 2 -5.96 -7.88 -13.65
CA LYS A 2 -6.72 -6.88 -12.88
C LYS A 2 -5.95 -6.58 -11.60
N ILE A 3 -5.51 -5.34 -11.44
CA ILE A 3 -4.81 -4.86 -10.25
C ILE A 3 -5.76 -3.94 -9.47
N ALA A 4 -5.82 -4.10 -8.16
CA ALA A 4 -6.62 -3.25 -7.29
C ALA A 4 -5.80 -2.72 -6.11
N THR A 5 -6.22 -1.57 -5.57
CA THR A 5 -5.71 -1.05 -4.30
C THR A 5 -6.87 -0.77 -3.36
N TYR A 6 -6.68 -1.03 -2.07
CA TYR A 6 -7.69 -0.82 -1.04
C TYR A 6 -7.05 -0.47 0.31
N ASN A 7 -7.26 0.77 0.77
CA ASN A 7 -6.98 1.12 2.16
C ASN A 7 -8.04 0.46 3.05
N ILE A 8 -7.64 -0.62 3.73
CA ILE A 8 -8.54 -1.45 4.50
C ILE A 8 -8.78 -0.90 5.90
N ASN A 9 -7.98 0.04 6.43
CA ASN A 9 -8.15 0.60 7.78
C ASN A 9 -8.50 -0.47 8.85
N GLY A 10 -7.60 -1.43 9.02
CA GLY A 10 -7.69 -2.55 9.96
C GLY A 10 -8.09 -3.86 9.29
N ILE A 11 -7.10 -4.68 8.93
CA ILE A 11 -7.36 -5.94 8.20
C ILE A 11 -8.18 -6.93 9.01
N ASN A 12 -7.84 -7.16 10.28
CA ASN A 12 -8.49 -8.17 11.11
C ASN A 12 -9.96 -7.83 11.42
N GLY A 13 -10.27 -6.55 11.64
CA GLY A 13 -11.64 -6.11 11.88
C GLY A 13 -12.52 -6.11 10.61
N ARG A 14 -11.91 -6.16 9.42
CA ARG A 14 -12.62 -6.09 8.12
C ARG A 14 -12.41 -7.31 7.25
N LEU A 15 -11.82 -8.39 7.79
CA LEU A 15 -11.52 -9.61 7.05
C LEU A 15 -12.75 -10.21 6.34
N PRO A 16 -13.94 -10.31 6.97
CA PRO A 16 -15.13 -10.82 6.27
C PRO A 16 -15.53 -9.98 5.05
N VAL A 17 -15.45 -8.66 5.17
CA VAL A 17 -15.75 -7.71 4.08
C VAL A 17 -14.72 -7.84 2.96
N LEU A 18 -13.43 -7.96 3.31
CA LEU A 18 -12.36 -8.20 2.35
C LEU A 18 -12.60 -9.50 1.57
N LEU A 19 -12.90 -10.61 2.26
CA LEU A 19 -13.15 -11.91 1.61
C LEU A 19 -14.34 -11.86 0.66
N GLN A 20 -15.43 -11.20 1.06
CA GLN A 20 -16.59 -11.01 0.19
C GLN A 20 -16.21 -10.21 -1.06
N TRP A 21 -15.46 -9.12 -0.89
CA TRP A 21 -15.01 -8.30 -2.01
C TRP A 21 -14.04 -9.06 -2.93
N LEU A 22 -13.09 -9.82 -2.38
CA LEU A 22 -12.16 -10.65 -3.17
C LEU A 22 -12.90 -11.69 -4.00
N LYS A 23 -13.99 -12.27 -3.47
CA LYS A 23 -14.85 -13.21 -4.21
C LYS A 23 -15.56 -12.53 -5.38
N ILE A 24 -16.11 -11.33 -5.17
CA ILE A 24 -16.90 -10.62 -6.19
C ILE A 24 -16.00 -9.98 -7.25
N ALA A 25 -15.00 -9.19 -6.82
CA ALA A 25 -14.15 -8.43 -7.71
C ALA A 25 -13.08 -9.29 -8.41
N SER A 26 -12.65 -10.37 -7.74
CA SER A 26 -11.60 -11.30 -8.17
C SER A 26 -10.41 -10.62 -8.86
N PRO A 27 -9.76 -9.61 -8.23
CA PRO A 27 -8.52 -9.04 -8.73
C PRO A 27 -7.41 -10.09 -8.78
N ASP A 28 -6.52 -9.99 -9.77
CA ASP A 28 -5.34 -10.86 -9.86
C ASP A 28 -4.29 -10.47 -8.82
N VAL A 29 -4.17 -9.16 -8.55
CA VAL A 29 -3.25 -8.57 -7.56
C VAL A 29 -3.96 -7.48 -6.75
N VAL A 30 -3.74 -7.45 -5.44
CA VAL A 30 -4.30 -6.43 -4.53
C VAL A 30 -3.23 -5.81 -3.66
N CYS A 31 -3.17 -4.49 -3.62
CA CYS A 31 -2.39 -3.73 -2.65
C CYS A 31 -3.31 -3.28 -1.51
N LEU A 32 -3.03 -3.70 -0.28
CA LEU A 32 -3.75 -3.28 0.93
C LEU A 32 -2.94 -2.27 1.74
N GLN A 33 -3.62 -1.26 2.27
CA GLN A 33 -3.02 -0.23 3.15
C GLN A 33 -3.75 -0.16 4.50
N GLU A 34 -3.07 0.40 5.51
CA GLU A 34 -3.56 0.48 6.89
C GLU A 34 -3.98 -0.87 7.47
N LEU A 35 -3.10 -1.87 7.40
CA LEU A 35 -3.37 -3.17 8.04
C LEU A 35 -3.66 -3.03 9.54
N LYS A 36 -2.97 -2.11 10.24
CA LYS A 36 -3.06 -1.90 11.70
C LYS A 36 -2.91 -3.19 12.51
N SER A 37 -2.06 -4.09 12.00
CA SER A 37 -1.78 -5.39 12.57
C SER A 37 -0.28 -5.60 12.61
N PRO A 38 0.27 -6.13 13.72
CA PRO A 38 1.63 -6.66 13.69
C PRO A 38 1.69 -7.91 12.80
N ASP A 39 2.90 -8.31 12.40
CA ASP A 39 3.12 -9.38 11.42
C ASP A 39 2.53 -10.72 11.87
N GLU A 40 2.69 -11.08 13.14
CA GLU A 40 2.23 -12.35 13.71
C GLU A 40 0.70 -12.49 13.78
N LYS A 41 -0.03 -11.38 13.56
CA LYS A 41 -1.50 -11.37 13.54
C LYS A 41 -2.09 -11.17 12.14
N PHE A 42 -1.26 -11.21 11.10
CA PHE A 42 -1.74 -11.10 9.73
C PHE A 42 -2.51 -12.39 9.33
N PRO A 43 -3.71 -12.30 8.72
CA PRO A 43 -4.57 -13.46 8.45
C PRO A 43 -4.15 -14.20 7.16
N GLN A 44 -2.87 -14.58 7.06
CA GLN A 44 -2.30 -15.22 5.86
C GLN A 44 -3.06 -16.48 5.46
N GLN A 45 -3.33 -17.38 6.41
CA GLN A 45 -3.96 -18.67 6.13
C GLN A 45 -5.36 -18.50 5.52
N THR A 46 -6.17 -17.60 6.06
CA THR A 46 -7.52 -17.32 5.55
C THR A 46 -7.47 -16.69 4.15
N LEU A 47 -6.49 -15.84 3.87
CA LEU A 47 -6.29 -15.27 2.53
C LEU A 47 -5.83 -16.33 1.53
N LEU A 48 -4.96 -17.25 1.96
CA LEU A 48 -4.52 -18.38 1.16
C LEU A 48 -5.68 -19.32 0.81
N GLU A 49 -6.55 -19.62 1.77
CA GLU A 49 -7.79 -20.39 1.55
C GLU A 49 -8.76 -19.70 0.59
N ALA A 50 -8.73 -18.37 0.53
CA ALA A 50 -9.46 -17.58 -0.47
C ALA A 50 -8.77 -17.55 -1.85
N GLY A 51 -7.64 -18.23 -2.01
CA GLY A 51 -6.86 -18.35 -3.25
C GLY A 51 -5.88 -17.19 -3.48
N TYR A 52 -5.44 -16.51 -2.42
CA TYR A 52 -4.48 -15.41 -2.50
C TYR A 52 -3.24 -15.70 -1.66
N HIS A 53 -2.08 -15.79 -2.31
CA HIS A 53 -0.80 -15.68 -1.63
C HIS A 53 -0.58 -14.23 -1.21
N SER A 54 0.19 -14.02 -0.15
CA SER A 54 0.40 -12.69 0.40
C SER A 54 1.82 -12.48 0.89
N ILE A 55 2.35 -11.28 0.65
CA ILE A 55 3.46 -10.70 1.44
C ILE A 55 2.93 -9.46 2.14
N TRP A 56 3.40 -9.20 3.35
CA TRP A 56 2.94 -8.06 4.15
C TRP A 56 4.07 -7.49 4.99
N HIS A 57 3.89 -6.23 5.38
CA HIS A 57 4.72 -5.50 6.32
C HIS A 57 3.78 -4.87 7.34
N GLY A 58 3.67 -5.47 8.51
CA GLY A 58 2.76 -5.08 9.59
C GLY A 58 3.33 -3.99 10.49
N GLU A 59 2.46 -3.29 11.19
CA GLU A 59 2.81 -2.38 12.29
C GLU A 59 1.61 -2.33 13.24
N LYS A 60 1.88 -2.43 14.54
CA LYS A 60 0.83 -2.47 15.55
C LYS A 60 0.15 -1.10 15.62
N SER A 61 -1.18 -1.08 15.59
CA SER A 61 -2.04 0.10 15.72
C SER A 61 -1.99 1.11 14.57
N TRP A 62 -0.94 1.10 13.75
CA TRP A 62 -0.68 2.11 12.71
C TRP A 62 -0.26 1.44 11.41
N ASN A 63 -0.43 2.15 10.30
CA ASN A 63 0.12 1.80 8.98
C ASN A 63 -0.11 0.32 8.59
N GLY A 64 0.87 -0.27 7.91
CA GLY A 64 0.86 -1.63 7.43
C GLY A 64 0.45 -1.71 5.97
N VAL A 65 1.17 -2.49 5.19
CA VAL A 65 0.90 -2.72 3.76
C VAL A 65 1.00 -4.21 3.42
N ALA A 66 0.21 -4.67 2.45
CA ALA A 66 0.30 -6.04 1.93
C ALA A 66 0.06 -6.09 0.42
N ILE A 67 0.67 -7.07 -0.24
CA ILE A 67 0.37 -7.45 -1.61
C ILE A 67 -0.24 -8.85 -1.57
N LEU A 68 -1.43 -8.99 -2.17
CA LEU A 68 -2.11 -10.26 -2.40
C LEU A 68 -2.00 -10.63 -3.89
N SER A 69 -1.85 -11.92 -4.21
CA SER A 69 -1.72 -12.41 -5.59
C SER A 69 -2.38 -13.77 -5.78
N ARG A 70 -3.05 -13.96 -6.92
CA ARG A 70 -3.57 -15.28 -7.35
C ARG A 70 -2.59 -16.09 -8.19
N TYR A 71 -1.42 -15.54 -8.52
CA TYR A 71 -0.40 -16.19 -9.36
C TYR A 71 0.56 -17.12 -8.61
N GLY A 72 0.25 -17.48 -7.36
CA GLY A 72 1.12 -18.31 -6.52
C GLY A 72 2.04 -17.49 -5.63
N GLU A 73 3.13 -18.12 -5.17
CA GLU A 73 4.10 -17.53 -4.26
C GLU A 73 4.67 -16.22 -4.81
N ILE A 74 4.74 -15.20 -3.95
CA ILE A 74 5.13 -13.85 -4.34
C ILE A 74 6.62 -13.66 -4.06
N LYS A 75 7.38 -13.34 -5.11
CA LYS A 75 8.78 -12.94 -4.97
C LYS A 75 8.86 -11.47 -4.56
N GLU A 76 9.07 -11.24 -3.27
CA GLU A 76 9.38 -9.92 -2.74
C GLU A 76 10.69 -9.40 -3.36
N THR A 77 10.67 -8.14 -3.76
CA THR A 77 11.82 -7.45 -4.36
C THR A 77 12.30 -6.30 -3.49
N ARG A 78 11.41 -5.73 -2.66
CA ARG A 78 11.78 -4.67 -1.71
C ARG A 78 10.76 -4.54 -0.58
N ARG A 79 11.30 -4.10 0.56
CA ARG A 79 10.59 -3.78 1.78
C ARG A 79 11.11 -2.45 2.32
N GLY A 80 10.23 -1.46 2.47
CA GLY A 80 10.63 -0.09 2.82
C GLY A 80 11.32 0.67 1.67
N LEU A 81 11.77 1.89 1.95
CA LEU A 81 12.45 2.78 1.01
C LEU A 81 13.86 3.15 1.49
N ASP A 82 14.82 3.14 0.56
CA ASP A 82 16.20 3.54 0.85
C ASP A 82 16.31 5.04 1.20
N GLY A 83 17.34 5.39 1.97
CA GLY A 83 17.74 6.78 2.22
C GLY A 83 17.35 7.35 3.58
N ASP A 84 16.72 6.55 4.45
CA ASP A 84 16.50 6.88 5.87
C ASP A 84 16.41 5.57 6.68
N PRO A 85 17.50 5.12 7.33
CA PRO A 85 17.51 3.86 8.08
C PRO A 85 16.70 3.92 9.38
N GLU A 86 16.38 5.12 9.87
CA GLU A 86 15.56 5.30 11.08
C GLU A 86 14.06 5.24 10.78
N ASP A 87 13.67 5.27 9.49
CA ASP A 87 12.26 5.15 9.08
C ASP A 87 11.82 3.69 9.07
N LEU A 88 11.39 3.20 10.22
CA LEU A 88 10.91 1.84 10.42
C LEU A 88 9.42 1.65 10.10
N HIS A 89 8.74 2.67 9.54
CA HIS A 89 7.30 2.63 9.32
C HIS A 89 6.89 1.73 8.16
N SER A 90 5.80 0.99 8.38
CA SER A 90 5.26 -0.03 7.48
C SER A 90 4.46 0.56 6.32
N ARG A 91 5.14 1.25 5.41
CA ARG A 91 4.51 2.09 4.36
C ARG A 91 4.79 1.65 2.93
N TYR A 92 5.72 0.73 2.69
CA TYR A 92 6.07 0.29 1.34
C TYR A 92 6.50 -1.18 1.29
N ILE A 93 5.97 -1.90 0.32
CA ILE A 93 6.39 -3.27 -0.04
C ILE A 93 6.27 -3.44 -1.56
N GLU A 94 7.14 -4.24 -2.16
CA GLU A 94 7.25 -4.39 -3.61
C GLU A 94 7.55 -5.83 -4.01
N ALA A 95 6.93 -6.29 -5.09
CA ALA A 95 7.14 -7.61 -5.65
C ALA A 95 7.13 -7.60 -7.17
N PHE A 96 7.78 -8.60 -7.77
CA PHE A 96 7.64 -8.88 -9.20
C PHE A 96 6.60 -10.00 -9.39
N ILE A 97 5.47 -9.66 -10.00
CA ILE A 97 4.33 -10.57 -10.16
C ILE A 97 3.89 -10.57 -11.62
N ASN A 98 3.90 -11.74 -12.23
CA ASN A 98 3.40 -11.96 -13.60
C ASN A 98 3.91 -10.93 -14.63
N GLY A 99 5.22 -10.66 -14.60
CA GLY A 99 5.87 -9.73 -15.54
C GLY A 99 5.82 -8.24 -15.16
N VAL A 100 5.24 -7.88 -14.01
CA VAL A 100 5.07 -6.48 -13.57
C VAL A 100 5.66 -6.28 -12.18
N VAL A 101 6.39 -5.18 -11.97
CA VAL A 101 6.78 -4.73 -10.63
C VAL A 101 5.57 -4.04 -9.98
N ILE A 102 5.10 -4.59 -8.87
CA ILE A 102 3.99 -4.06 -8.08
C ILE A 102 4.56 -3.43 -6.81
N GLY A 103 4.45 -2.10 -6.68
CA GLY A 103 4.78 -1.38 -5.46
C GLY A 103 3.52 -0.96 -4.72
N CYS A 104 3.29 -1.50 -3.53
CA CYS A 104 2.20 -1.15 -2.64
C CYS A 104 2.64 -0.06 -1.67
N LEU A 105 2.00 1.11 -1.69
CA LEU A 105 2.35 2.24 -0.82
C LEU A 105 1.22 2.73 0.09
N TYR A 106 1.60 3.17 1.29
CA TYR A 106 0.77 3.98 2.19
C TYR A 106 1.53 5.27 2.58
N LEU A 107 1.36 6.29 1.75
CA LEU A 107 2.09 7.55 1.87
C LEU A 107 1.68 8.28 3.17
N PRO A 108 2.62 8.91 3.90
CA PRO A 108 2.29 9.65 5.12
C PRO A 108 1.22 10.72 4.90
N ASN A 109 0.20 10.78 5.77
CA ASN A 109 -0.86 11.78 5.67
C ASN A 109 -0.34 13.23 5.77
N GLY A 110 0.50 13.51 6.76
CA GLY A 110 1.21 14.79 6.93
C GLY A 110 0.52 15.83 7.82
N ASN A 111 -0.70 15.59 8.32
CA ASN A 111 -1.40 16.55 9.18
C ASN A 111 -0.85 16.62 10.63
N PRO A 112 -0.87 17.79 11.29
CA PRO A 112 -1.28 19.10 10.76
C PRO A 112 -0.19 19.79 9.93
N TYR A 113 -0.58 20.78 9.12
CA TYR A 113 0.32 21.68 8.40
C TYR A 113 0.29 23.11 8.99
N PRO A 114 1.45 23.77 9.14
CA PRO A 114 2.81 23.22 9.00
C PRO A 114 3.18 22.32 10.19
N GLY A 115 4.22 21.48 10.05
CA GLY A 115 4.74 20.70 11.18
C GLY A 115 5.61 19.50 10.80
N PRO A 116 6.20 18.83 11.81
CA PRO A 116 7.16 17.74 11.60
C PRO A 116 6.58 16.54 10.84
N LYS A 117 5.27 16.29 10.95
CA LYS A 117 4.58 15.24 10.19
C LYS A 117 4.53 15.54 8.70
N PHE A 118 4.36 16.82 8.33
CA PHE A 118 4.40 17.25 6.94
C PHE A 118 5.82 17.22 6.40
N ASP A 119 6.83 17.61 7.20
CA ASP A 119 8.23 17.50 6.81
C ASP A 119 8.64 16.05 6.54
N TYR A 120 8.18 15.12 7.38
CA TYR A 120 8.35 13.69 7.16
C TYR A 120 7.68 13.23 5.85
N LYS A 121 6.44 13.67 5.58
CA LYS A 121 5.75 13.38 4.31
C LYS A 121 6.58 13.82 3.09
N LEU A 122 7.11 15.03 3.09
CA LEU A 122 7.93 15.54 2.00
C LEU A 122 9.24 14.75 1.82
N LYS A 123 9.92 14.40 2.91
CA LYS A 123 11.13 13.55 2.88
C LYS A 123 10.82 12.16 2.33
N TRP A 124 9.69 11.58 2.73
CA TRP A 124 9.23 10.28 2.24
C TRP A 124 8.92 10.33 0.74
N ILE A 125 8.19 11.34 0.27
CA ILE A 125 7.92 11.57 -1.17
C ILE A 125 9.23 11.66 -1.95
N LYS A 126 10.23 12.40 -1.46
CA LYS A 126 11.53 12.52 -2.14
C LYS A 126 12.24 11.17 -2.31
N ARG A 127 12.23 10.33 -1.27
CA ARG A 127 12.78 8.96 -1.33
C ARG A 127 12.00 8.08 -2.31
N PHE A 128 10.67 8.12 -2.22
CA PHE A 128 9.78 7.37 -3.10
C PHE A 128 9.96 7.77 -4.58
N SER A 129 10.00 9.06 -4.89
CA SER A 129 10.25 9.55 -6.25
C SER A 129 11.62 9.13 -6.79
N LYS A 130 12.65 9.08 -5.94
CA LYS A 130 13.97 8.57 -6.34
C LYS A 130 13.90 7.08 -6.70
N HIS A 131 13.20 6.28 -5.89
CA HIS A 131 13.01 4.85 -6.17
C HIS A 131 12.17 4.62 -7.43
N ALA A 132 11.06 5.36 -7.61
CA ALA A 132 10.22 5.28 -8.80
C ALA A 132 11.00 5.57 -10.10
N LYS A 133 11.89 6.58 -10.09
CA LYS A 133 12.79 6.86 -11.24
C LYS A 133 13.76 5.71 -11.52
N LYS A 134 14.27 5.05 -10.48
CA LYS A 134 15.12 3.86 -10.65
C LYS A 134 14.31 2.73 -11.30
N LEU A 135 13.08 2.47 -10.84
CA LEU A 135 12.22 1.45 -11.44
C LEU A 135 11.95 1.73 -12.93
N GLN A 136 11.67 2.99 -13.27
CA GLN A 136 11.45 3.42 -14.65
C GLN A 136 12.67 3.15 -15.56
N SER A 137 13.90 3.20 -15.02
CA SER A 137 15.12 2.93 -15.79
C SER A 137 15.34 1.47 -16.19
N PHE A 138 14.61 0.52 -15.59
CA PHE A 138 14.76 -0.91 -15.88
C PHE A 138 13.98 -1.39 -17.12
N ASP A 139 13.23 -0.51 -17.78
CA ASP A 139 12.40 -0.86 -18.96
C ASP A 139 11.46 -2.05 -18.71
N LEU A 140 10.93 -2.14 -17.48
CA LEU A 140 9.94 -3.13 -17.07
C LEU A 140 8.59 -2.45 -16.80
N PRO A 141 7.46 -3.15 -17.01
CA PRO A 141 6.17 -2.66 -16.53
C PRO A 141 6.18 -2.49 -15.00
N VAL A 142 5.76 -1.32 -14.53
CA VAL A 142 5.72 -0.97 -13.10
C VAL A 142 4.35 -0.39 -12.76
N ALA A 143 3.75 -0.87 -11.68
CA ALA A 143 2.55 -0.31 -11.08
C ALA A 143 2.84 0.10 -9.62
N LEU A 144 2.91 1.41 -9.36
CA LEU A 144 3.03 1.97 -8.02
C LEU A 144 1.65 2.43 -7.54
N ILE A 145 1.01 1.61 -6.72
CA ILE A 145 -0.39 1.79 -6.35
C ILE A 145 -0.56 1.76 -4.83
N GLY A 146 -1.59 2.45 -4.35
CA GLY A 146 -1.80 2.58 -2.92
C GLY A 146 -2.58 3.83 -2.56
N ASP A 147 -2.47 4.20 -1.30
CA ASP A 147 -3.01 5.45 -0.78
C ASP A 147 -1.90 6.50 -0.76
N TYR A 148 -2.01 7.46 -1.67
CA TYR A 148 -1.06 8.55 -1.84
C TYR A 148 -1.26 9.68 -0.83
N ASN A 149 -2.37 9.72 -0.07
CA ASN A 149 -2.69 10.81 0.85
C ASN A 149 -2.52 12.21 0.21
N ILE A 150 -2.71 12.32 -1.11
CA ILE A 150 -2.56 13.53 -1.90
C ILE A 150 -3.75 13.58 -2.83
N ILE A 151 -4.44 14.72 -2.80
CA ILE A 151 -5.45 15.10 -3.77
C ILE A 151 -4.70 15.86 -4.87
N PRO A 152 -4.54 15.30 -6.09
CA PRO A 152 -3.68 15.89 -7.11
C PRO A 152 -4.21 17.19 -7.68
N THR A 153 -5.52 17.28 -7.87
CA THR A 153 -6.18 18.44 -8.49
C THR A 153 -7.44 18.85 -7.74
N ASP A 154 -7.95 20.05 -8.02
CA ASP A 154 -9.21 20.52 -7.44
C ASP A 154 -10.42 19.63 -7.84
N LEU A 155 -10.32 18.84 -8.91
CA LEU A 155 -11.36 17.91 -9.32
C LEU A 155 -11.46 16.69 -8.39
N ASP A 156 -10.39 16.39 -7.66
CA ASP A 156 -10.28 15.25 -6.75
C ASP A 156 -10.76 15.61 -5.32
N THR A 157 -11.27 16.82 -5.13
CA THR A 157 -11.79 17.30 -3.84
C THR A 157 -13.20 17.84 -3.97
N TYR A 158 -13.96 17.71 -2.90
CA TYR A 158 -15.24 18.41 -2.72
C TYR A 158 -15.04 19.47 -1.65
N LYS A 159 -15.26 20.74 -1.99
CA LYS A 159 -15.35 21.83 -1.01
C LYS A 159 -16.81 21.94 -0.56
N PRO A 160 -17.18 21.47 0.65
CA PRO A 160 -18.52 21.70 1.17
C PRO A 160 -18.75 23.21 1.30
N VAL A 161 -19.84 23.69 0.70
CA VAL A 161 -20.28 25.08 0.89
C VAL A 161 -20.96 25.16 2.25
N TYR A 162 -20.32 25.81 3.22
CA TYR A 162 -20.95 26.12 4.50
C TYR A 162 -21.86 27.33 4.29
N THR A 163 -23.17 27.16 4.49
CA THR A 163 -24.09 28.30 4.65
C THR A 163 -23.90 28.84 6.07
N SER A 164 -23.49 30.11 6.16
CA SER A 164 -23.42 30.89 7.39
C SER A 164 -24.78 31.07 8.05
#